data_AF-A0AA37XHT3-F1
#
_entry.id   AF-A0AA37XHT3-F1
#
_cell.length_a   1.000
_cell.length_b   1.000
_cell.length_c   1.000
_cell.angle_alpha   90.00
_cell.angle_beta   90.00
_cell.angle_gamma   90.00
#
_symmetry.space_group_name_H-M   'P 1'
#
loop_
_entity.id
_entity.type
_entity.pdbx_description
1 polymer ?
#
loop_
_entity_poly.entity_id
_entity_poly.type
_entity_poly.pdbx_seq_one_letter_code
_entity_poly.pdbx_strand_id
1 'polypeptide(L)'
;MPRILLDTRPLRASPAYRRMFWGLGVSQIGTQVTVVAVGLEVYGLTGSTFSVGLLGIAALVPLVVLGLYGGALADAYDRRTVSLVAASVMVVATAGLVLQAALGLASPGVLYALVALQSAGSAVYVPARMAIIPRLVGTDLLPAANALGALTGSFGLMVGPLLGALLVAQAGYAVTYALDLALFLCAFYALLRLPHLPPEEPVVGGVGAGAGADRGDAAGAAASGSLDGDAVLETDPTAPAGPADTPAAPVPPPPPHGGASGSPPWSRD
;
A
#
# COMPACT_ATOMS: atom_id res chain seq x y z
N MET A 1 1.34 -2.26 30.32
CA MET A 1 2.35 -1.21 30.06
C MET A 1 2.25 -0.82 28.59
N PRO A 2 1.97 0.44 28.24
CA PRO A 2 1.92 0.84 26.84
C PRO A 2 3.32 0.68 26.26
N ARG A 3 3.48 -0.12 25.21
CA ARG A 3 4.77 -0.28 24.53
C ARG A 3 5.06 1.03 23.78
N ILE A 4 5.79 1.92 24.45
CA ILE A 4 6.36 3.15 23.87
C ILE A 4 7.44 2.83 22.81
N LEU A 5 7.90 1.58 22.75
CA LEU A 5 8.87 1.12 21.77
C LEU A 5 8.18 0.74 20.46
N LEU A 6 8.69 1.33 19.37
CA LEU A 6 8.32 1.02 17.99
C LEU A 6 8.32 -0.50 17.77
N ASP A 7 7.19 -1.04 17.32
CA ASP A 7 7.04 -2.47 17.16
C ASP A 7 7.81 -2.98 15.92
N THR A 8 8.96 -3.62 16.17
CA THR A 8 9.85 -4.17 15.14
C THR A 8 9.53 -5.63 14.78
N ARG A 9 8.46 -6.21 15.32
CA ARG A 9 7.98 -7.56 14.95
C ARG A 9 7.79 -7.75 13.44
N PRO A 10 7.28 -6.78 12.65
CA PRO A 10 7.15 -6.94 11.19
C PRO A 10 8.48 -7.28 10.50
N LEU A 11 9.61 -6.72 10.95
CA LEU A 11 10.94 -6.97 10.38
C LEU A 11 11.47 -8.37 10.66
N ARG A 12 10.97 -9.02 11.72
CA ARG A 12 11.36 -10.38 12.12
C ARG A 12 10.40 -11.44 11.58
N ALA A 13 9.15 -11.07 11.31
CA ALA A 13 8.11 -11.97 10.82
C ALA A 13 8.38 -12.49 9.41
N SER A 14 8.90 -11.65 8.50
CA SER A 14 9.12 -12.04 7.10
C SER A 14 10.48 -11.56 6.57
N PRO A 15 11.37 -12.48 6.14
CA PRO A 15 12.61 -12.12 5.46
C PRO A 15 12.39 -11.39 4.13
N ALA A 16 11.24 -11.57 3.49
CA ALA A 16 10.85 -10.85 2.28
C ALA A 16 10.46 -9.40 2.60
N TYR A 17 9.63 -9.20 3.64
CA TYR A 17 9.29 -7.85 4.13
C TYR A 17 10.54 -7.07 4.55
N ARG A 18 11.47 -7.69 5.28
CA ARG A 18 12.70 -7.02 5.72
C ARG A 18 13.57 -6.52 4.55
N ARG A 19 13.71 -7.32 3.48
CA ARG A 19 14.46 -6.93 2.28
C ARG A 19 13.78 -5.78 1.55
N MET A 20 12.47 -5.87 1.37
CA MET A 20 11.66 -4.83 0.74
C MET A 20 11.68 -3.54 1.55
N PHE A 21 11.57 -3.62 2.87
CA PHE A 21 11.60 -2.48 3.79
C PHE A 21 12.90 -1.69 3.69
N TRP A 22 14.06 -2.35 3.78
CA TRP A 22 15.34 -1.67 3.66
C TRP A 22 15.59 -1.12 2.27
N GLY A 23 15.24 -1.88 1.22
CA GLY A 23 15.34 -1.40 -0.16
C GLY A 23 14.50 -0.14 -0.38
N LEU A 24 13.23 -0.17 0.03
CA LEU A 24 12.33 0.97 -0.07
C LEU A 24 12.81 2.17 0.73
N GLY A 25 13.19 1.96 2.00
CA GLY A 25 13.64 3.04 2.87
C GLY A 25 14.86 3.77 2.32
N VAL A 26 15.85 3.01 1.83
CA VAL A 26 17.07 3.58 1.23
C VAL A 26 16.75 4.25 -0.11
N SER A 27 15.92 3.63 -0.96
CA SER A 27 15.53 4.23 -2.24
C SER A 27 14.72 5.52 -2.06
N GLN A 28 13.95 5.64 -0.97
CA GLN A 28 13.20 6.85 -0.66
C GLN A 28 14.13 8.04 -0.42
N ILE A 29 15.28 7.82 0.23
CA ILE A 29 16.30 8.85 0.41
C ILE A 29 16.84 9.30 -0.96
N GLY A 30 17.16 8.35 -1.84
CA GLY A 30 17.59 8.64 -3.21
C GLY A 30 16.58 9.47 -3.99
N THR A 31 15.29 9.11 -3.90
CA THR A 31 14.23 9.86 -4.60
C THR A 31 14.15 11.30 -4.09
N GLN A 32 14.27 11.52 -2.77
CA GLN A 32 14.28 12.88 -2.20
C GLN A 32 15.52 13.68 -2.61
N VAL A 33 16.68 13.01 -2.71
CA VAL A 33 17.90 13.59 -3.28
C VAL A 33 17.66 14.09 -4.70
N THR A 34 17.04 13.26 -5.55
CA THR A 34 16.74 13.59 -6.96
C THR A 34 15.73 14.74 -7.07
N VAL A 35 14.70 14.78 -6.23
CA VAL A 35 13.71 15.88 -6.24
C VAL A 35 14.39 17.23 -6.03
N VAL A 36 15.32 17.32 -5.08
CA VAL A 36 16.10 18.54 -4.84
C VAL A 36 17.06 18.84 -5.99
N ALA A 37 17.77 17.82 -6.47
CA ALA A 37 18.74 17.99 -7.54
C ALA A 37 18.10 18.51 -8.84
N VAL A 38 16.96 17.96 -9.25
CA VAL A 38 16.25 18.43 -10.45
C VAL A 38 15.74 19.86 -10.27
N GLY A 39 15.24 20.22 -9.08
CA GLY A 39 14.83 21.59 -8.78
C GLY A 39 15.99 22.59 -8.89
N LEU A 40 17.15 22.23 -8.34
CA LEU A 40 18.37 23.04 -8.43
C LEU A 40 18.89 23.14 -9.87
N GLU A 41 18.84 22.05 -10.64
CA GLU A 41 19.28 22.04 -12.04
C GLU A 41 18.40 22.93 -12.92
N VAL A 42 17.07 22.82 -12.81
CA VAL A 42 16.15 23.69 -13.55
C VAL A 42 16.38 25.16 -13.18
N TYR A 43 16.54 25.47 -11.89
CA TYR A 43 16.85 26.84 -11.47
C TYR A 43 18.19 27.32 -12.03
N GLY A 44 19.22 26.47 -12.00
CA GLY A 44 20.54 26.78 -12.55
C GLY A 44 20.52 27.04 -14.05
N LEU A 45 19.64 26.37 -14.79
CA LEU A 45 19.49 26.54 -16.24
C LEU A 45 18.63 27.74 -16.63
N THR A 46 17.55 28.03 -15.89
CA THR A 46 16.58 29.08 -16.28
C THR A 46 16.72 30.38 -15.50
N GLY A 47 17.32 30.35 -14.32
CA GLY A 47 17.35 31.49 -13.38
C GLY A 47 15.98 31.87 -12.82
N SER A 48 14.95 31.02 -12.98
CA SER A 48 13.56 31.37 -12.68
C SER A 48 12.89 30.35 -11.76
N THR A 49 12.43 30.82 -10.60
CA THR A 49 11.61 30.03 -9.66
C THR A 49 10.28 29.60 -10.27
N PHE A 50 9.76 30.34 -11.25
CA PHE A 50 8.55 29.93 -11.98
C PHE A 50 8.78 28.64 -12.76
N SER A 51 9.94 28.48 -13.41
CA SER A 51 10.32 27.24 -14.10
C SER A 51 10.45 26.06 -13.14
N VAL A 52 10.90 26.30 -11.91
CA VAL A 52 10.93 25.28 -10.85
C VAL A 52 9.52 24.93 -10.39
N GLY A 53 8.61 25.90 -10.28
CA GLY A 53 7.19 25.63 -10.02
C GLY A 53 6.55 24.74 -11.09
N LEU A 54 6.96 24.90 -12.36
CA LEU A 54 6.46 24.10 -13.47
C LEU A 54 6.87 22.61 -13.39
N LEU A 55 7.98 22.27 -12.70
CA LEU A 55 8.31 20.86 -12.37
C LEU A 55 7.19 20.21 -11.57
N GLY A 56 6.65 20.93 -10.58
CA GLY A 56 5.55 20.45 -9.75
C GLY A 56 4.31 20.15 -10.58
N ILE A 57 3.98 21.01 -11.55
CA ILE A 57 2.87 20.79 -12.48
C ILE A 57 3.15 19.59 -13.39
N ALA A 58 4.35 19.51 -13.96
CA ALA A 58 4.77 18.39 -14.81
C ALA A 58 4.74 17.04 -14.08
N ALA A 59 5.02 17.02 -12.77
CA ALA A 59 4.87 15.84 -11.92
C ALA A 59 3.39 15.54 -11.61
N LEU A 60 2.60 16.57 -11.32
CA LEU A 60 1.21 16.44 -10.87
C LEU A 60 0.29 15.89 -11.97
N VAL A 61 0.41 16.39 -13.19
CA VAL A 61 -0.47 15.99 -14.32
C VAL A 61 -0.50 14.48 -14.54
N PRO A 62 0.64 13.80 -14.81
CA PRO A 62 0.65 12.35 -14.97
C PRO A 62 0.26 11.63 -13.69
N LEU A 63 0.62 12.16 -12.52
CA LEU A 63 0.25 11.55 -11.24
C LEU A 63 -1.27 11.52 -11.01
N VAL A 64 -1.97 12.60 -11.36
CA VAL A 64 -3.44 12.66 -11.24
C VAL A 64 -4.10 11.79 -12.31
N VAL A 65 -3.68 11.94 -13.57
CA VAL A 65 -4.28 11.20 -14.70
C VAL A 65 -4.07 9.71 -14.50
N LEU A 66 -2.83 9.26 -14.34
CA LEU A 66 -2.52 7.84 -14.18
C LEU A 66 -2.80 7.33 -12.78
N GLY A 67 -2.86 8.17 -11.75
CA GLY A 67 -3.26 7.74 -10.40
C GLY A 67 -4.72 7.30 -10.36
N LEU A 68 -5.59 8.00 -11.12
CA LEU A 68 -7.00 7.62 -11.25
C LEU A 68 -7.16 6.23 -11.92
N TYR A 69 -6.34 5.93 -12.93
CA TYR A 69 -6.34 4.61 -13.59
C TYR A 69 -5.49 3.57 -12.88
N GLY A 70 -4.48 3.99 -12.11
CA GLY A 70 -3.45 3.14 -11.52
C GLY A 70 -3.99 2.22 -10.44
N GLY A 71 -4.99 2.68 -9.68
CA GLY A 71 -5.73 1.83 -8.74
C GLY A 71 -6.48 0.72 -9.47
N ALA A 72 -7.26 1.07 -10.50
CA ALA A 72 -8.00 0.09 -11.30
C ALA A 72 -7.07 -0.91 -12.01
N LEU A 73 -5.90 -0.47 -12.48
CA LEU A 73 -4.87 -1.36 -13.06
C LEU A 73 -4.31 -2.33 -12.01
N ALA A 74 -4.07 -1.87 -10.78
CA ALA A 74 -3.56 -2.71 -9.69
C ALA A 74 -4.59 -3.72 -9.19
N ASP A 75 -5.88 -3.45 -9.39
CA ASP A 75 -6.98 -4.35 -9.03
C ASP A 75 -7.29 -5.37 -10.15
N ALA A 76 -7.12 -4.99 -11.42
CA ALA A 76 -7.45 -5.84 -12.57
C ALA A 76 -6.33 -6.82 -12.99
N TYR A 77 -5.07 -6.55 -12.64
CA TYR A 77 -3.91 -7.34 -13.10
C TYR A 77 -3.06 -7.87 -11.95
N ASP A 78 -2.17 -8.82 -12.24
CA ASP A 78 -1.19 -9.32 -11.26
C ASP A 78 -0.36 -8.17 -10.69
N ARG A 79 -0.50 -7.96 -9.38
CA ARG A 79 0.07 -6.82 -8.64
C ARG A 79 1.60 -6.78 -8.75
N ARG A 80 2.23 -7.95 -8.84
CA ARG A 80 3.69 -8.03 -9.04
C ARG A 80 4.07 -7.52 -10.42
N THR A 81 3.39 -7.98 -11.46
CA THR A 81 3.66 -7.58 -12.85
C THR A 81 3.44 -6.07 -13.03
N VAL A 82 2.32 -5.53 -12.52
CA VAL A 82 2.04 -4.09 -12.56
C VAL A 82 3.12 -3.28 -11.83
N SER A 83 3.51 -3.70 -10.63
CA SER A 83 4.58 -3.04 -9.86
C SER A 83 5.93 -3.07 -10.58
N LEU A 84 6.26 -4.17 -11.25
CA LEU A 84 7.52 -4.30 -11.99
C LEU A 84 7.55 -3.41 -13.23
N VAL A 85 6.46 -3.34 -13.98
CA VAL A 85 6.36 -2.44 -15.14
C VAL A 85 6.47 -0.98 -14.69
N ALA A 86 5.71 -0.59 -13.66
CA ALA A 86 5.74 0.76 -13.13
C ALA A 86 7.14 1.15 -12.60
N ALA A 87 7.78 0.26 -11.85
CA ALA A 87 9.13 0.49 -11.36
C ALA A 87 10.17 0.52 -12.50
N SER A 88 9.98 -0.25 -13.57
CA SER A 88 10.85 -0.18 -14.76
C SER A 88 10.75 1.18 -15.45
N VAL A 89 9.54 1.76 -15.57
CA VAL A 89 9.35 3.11 -16.09
C VAL A 89 10.09 4.14 -15.24
N MET A 90 10.03 4.02 -13.91
CA MET A 90 10.76 4.89 -13.00
C MET A 90 12.29 4.72 -13.14
N VAL A 91 12.80 3.49 -13.28
CA VAL A 91 14.23 3.23 -13.54
C VAL A 91 14.67 3.91 -14.83
N VAL A 92 13.89 3.80 -15.91
CA VAL A 92 14.19 4.44 -17.19
C VAL A 92 14.20 5.97 -17.06
N ALA A 93 13.25 6.56 -16.33
CA ALA A 93 13.23 7.99 -16.08
C ALA A 93 14.47 8.46 -15.30
N THR A 94 14.82 7.77 -14.21
CA THR A 94 16.02 8.10 -13.42
C THR A 94 17.30 7.87 -14.21
N ALA A 95 17.40 6.82 -15.02
CA ALA A 95 18.52 6.61 -15.93
C ALA A 95 18.62 7.71 -16.99
N GLY A 96 17.49 8.22 -17.48
CA GLY A 96 17.44 9.39 -18.34
C GLY A 96 17.99 10.65 -17.66
N LEU A 97 17.71 10.84 -16.36
CA LEU A 97 18.26 11.95 -15.57
C LEU A 97 19.79 11.85 -15.42
N VAL A 98 20.31 10.64 -15.22
CA VAL A 98 21.77 10.39 -15.21
C VAL A 98 22.37 10.72 -16.57
N LEU A 99 21.78 10.19 -17.64
CA LEU A 99 22.31 10.33 -18.99
C LEU A 99 22.30 11.80 -19.45
N GLN A 100 21.20 12.53 -19.20
CA GLN A 100 21.11 13.94 -19.59
C GLN A 100 22.14 14.79 -18.85
N ALA A 101 22.37 14.50 -17.56
CA ALA A 101 23.37 15.22 -16.76
C ALA A 101 24.80 14.86 -17.19
N ALA A 102 25.05 13.59 -17.53
CA ALA A 102 26.36 13.12 -18.00
C ALA A 102 26.70 13.68 -19.39
N LEU A 103 25.71 13.84 -20.26
CA LEU A 103 25.87 14.42 -21.60
C LEU A 103 25.84 15.95 -21.60
N GLY A 104 25.48 16.58 -20.48
CA GLY A 104 25.38 18.03 -20.37
C GLY A 104 24.32 18.64 -21.30
N LEU A 105 23.20 17.96 -21.53
CA LEU A 105 22.15 18.40 -22.45
C LEU A 105 21.55 19.76 -22.08
N ALA A 106 21.65 20.16 -20.81
CA ALA A 106 21.30 21.50 -20.30
C ALA A 106 19.91 22.00 -20.75
N SER A 107 18.93 21.08 -20.85
CA SER A 107 17.60 21.38 -21.39
C SER A 107 16.51 21.18 -20.33
N PRO A 108 15.82 22.25 -19.89
CA PRO A 108 14.70 22.15 -18.95
C PRO A 108 13.55 21.27 -19.47
N GLY A 109 13.34 21.25 -20.79
CA GLY A 109 12.28 20.43 -21.40
C GLY A 109 12.51 18.93 -21.20
N VAL A 110 13.77 18.48 -21.23
CA VAL A 110 14.13 17.09 -20.95
C VAL A 110 13.86 16.74 -19.48
N LEU A 111 14.21 17.65 -18.56
CA LEU A 111 13.95 17.48 -17.14
C LEU A 111 12.45 17.37 -16.84
N TYR A 112 11.61 18.21 -17.46
CA TYR A 112 10.15 18.13 -17.31
C TYR A 112 9.60 16.79 -17.83
N ALA A 113 10.05 16.33 -18.99
CA ALA A 113 9.61 15.06 -19.56
C ALA A 113 10.01 13.86 -18.67
N LEU A 114 11.24 13.85 -18.15
CA LEU A 114 11.72 12.79 -17.28
C LEU A 114 11.01 12.77 -15.93
N VAL A 115 10.76 13.93 -15.32
CA VAL A 115 10.00 14.01 -14.07
C VAL A 115 8.54 13.62 -14.28
N ALA A 116 7.93 13.99 -15.41
CA ALA A 116 6.60 13.55 -15.77
C ALA A 116 6.54 12.01 -15.92
N LEU A 117 7.54 11.41 -16.59
CA LEU A 117 7.65 9.96 -16.76
C LEU A 117 7.87 9.24 -15.42
N GLN A 118 8.70 9.79 -14.54
CA GLN A 118 8.92 9.27 -13.19
C GLN A 118 7.62 9.30 -12.39
N SER A 119 6.88 10.41 -12.46
CA SER A 119 5.61 10.60 -11.75
C SER A 119 4.52 9.67 -12.29
N ALA A 120 4.49 9.44 -13.59
CA ALA A 120 3.62 8.46 -14.24
C ALA A 120 3.84 7.04 -13.69
N GLY A 121 5.09 6.60 -13.61
CA GLY A 121 5.43 5.29 -13.00
C GLY A 121 5.06 5.25 -11.52
N SER A 122 5.35 6.31 -10.77
CA SER A 122 5.04 6.42 -9.34
C SER A 122 3.54 6.28 -9.05
N ALA A 123 2.69 6.87 -9.90
CA ALA A 123 1.23 6.85 -9.76
C ALA A 123 0.65 5.43 -9.71
N VAL A 124 1.28 4.49 -10.41
CA VAL A 124 0.90 3.07 -10.45
C VAL A 124 1.68 2.26 -9.42
N TYR A 125 2.95 2.59 -9.21
CA TYR A 125 3.84 1.87 -8.29
C TYR A 125 3.39 1.97 -6.82
N VAL A 126 3.00 3.16 -6.36
CA VAL A 126 2.59 3.39 -4.96
C VAL A 126 1.38 2.55 -4.54
N PRO A 127 0.23 2.55 -5.25
CA PRO A 127 -0.93 1.74 -4.87
C PRO A 127 -0.62 0.23 -4.95
N ALA A 128 0.06 -0.22 -6.01
CA ALA A 128 0.43 -1.62 -6.15
C ALA A 128 1.35 -2.07 -4.99
N ARG A 129 2.26 -1.20 -4.53
CA ARG A 129 3.11 -1.44 -3.35
C ARG A 129 2.30 -1.54 -2.05
N MET A 130 1.32 -0.65 -1.84
CA MET A 130 0.45 -0.70 -0.65
C MET A 130 -0.35 -2.01 -0.58
N ALA A 131 -0.68 -2.59 -1.73
CA ALA A 131 -1.37 -3.87 -1.83
C ALA A 131 -0.46 -5.11 -1.58
N ILE A 132 0.86 -4.97 -1.73
CA ILE A 132 1.84 -6.05 -1.51
C ILE A 132 2.18 -6.20 -0.01
N ILE A 133 2.29 -5.09 0.71
CA ILE A 133 2.73 -5.07 2.13
C ILE A 133 1.85 -5.98 3.02
N PRO A 134 0.50 -5.90 3.00
CA PRO A 134 -0.36 -6.77 3.82
C PRO A 134 -0.10 -8.26 3.65
N ARG A 135 0.24 -8.68 2.42
CA ARG A 135 0.51 -10.09 2.10
C ARG A 135 1.83 -10.60 2.67
N LEU A 136 2.76 -9.70 2.99
CA LEU A 136 4.08 -10.08 3.50
C LEU A 136 4.14 -10.15 5.04
N VAL A 137 3.34 -9.33 5.73
CA VAL A 137 3.38 -9.21 7.20
C VAL A 137 2.12 -9.74 7.89
N GLY A 138 1.02 -9.94 7.16
CA GLY A 138 -0.28 -10.29 7.73
C GLY A 138 -1.00 -9.06 8.31
N THR A 139 -2.33 -9.12 8.39
CA THR A 139 -3.20 -8.01 8.81
C THR A 139 -2.92 -7.54 10.23
N ASP A 140 -2.51 -8.44 11.12
CA ASP A 140 -2.28 -8.15 12.54
C ASP A 140 -1.05 -7.26 12.79
N LEU A 141 -0.10 -7.26 11.86
CA LEU A 141 1.14 -6.49 11.94
C LEU A 141 1.11 -5.22 11.05
N LEU A 142 0.00 -4.94 10.37
CA LEU A 142 -0.14 -3.77 9.49
C LEU A 142 0.07 -2.43 10.20
N PRO A 143 -0.51 -2.16 11.38
CA PRO A 143 -0.29 -0.89 12.07
C PRO A 143 1.19 -0.68 12.42
N ALA A 144 1.89 -1.74 12.84
CA ALA A 144 3.32 -1.70 13.13
C ALA A 144 4.16 -1.49 11.87
N ALA A 145 3.82 -2.17 10.77
CA ALA A 145 4.48 -1.99 9.48
C ALA A 145 4.31 -0.55 8.93
N ASN A 146 3.10 0.00 9.03
CA ASN A 146 2.80 1.37 8.62
C ASN A 146 3.54 2.40 9.47
N ALA A 147 3.59 2.22 10.80
CA ALA A 147 4.35 3.11 11.69
C ALA A 147 5.84 3.11 11.36
N LEU A 148 6.42 1.94 11.10
CA LEU A 148 7.81 1.80 10.71
C LEU A 148 8.10 2.41 9.32
N GLY A 149 7.18 2.22 8.37
CA GLY A 149 7.23 2.84 7.04
C GLY A 149 7.17 4.37 7.12
N ALA A 150 6.25 4.90 7.93
CA ALA A 150 6.11 6.34 8.16
C ALA A 150 7.39 6.94 8.77
N LEU A 151 7.96 6.30 9.80
CA LEU A 151 9.22 6.74 10.41
C LEU A 151 10.35 6.82 9.38
N THR A 152 10.47 5.80 8.54
CA THR A 152 11.49 5.75 7.49
C THR A 152 11.24 6.80 6.41
N GLY A 153 9.98 7.02 6.04
CA GLY A 153 9.58 8.08 5.12
C GLY A 153 9.90 9.48 5.65
N SER A 154 9.58 9.76 6.91
CA SER A 154 9.92 11.01 7.59
C SER A 154 11.44 11.22 7.64
N PHE A 155 12.20 10.17 7.94
CA PHE A 155 13.66 10.23 7.91
C PHE A 155 14.18 10.56 6.50
N GLY A 156 13.62 9.91 5.47
CA GLY A 156 13.96 10.20 4.07
C GLY A 156 13.64 11.63 3.64
N LEU A 157 12.50 12.17 4.06
CA LEU A 157 12.10 13.55 3.79
C LEU A 157 13.01 14.58 4.48
N MET A 158 13.61 14.23 5.62
CA MET A 158 14.51 15.13 6.34
C MET A 158 15.95 15.03 5.79
N VAL A 159 16.45 13.81 5.61
CA VAL A 159 17.85 13.56 5.26
C VAL A 159 18.10 13.65 3.76
N GLY A 160 17.14 13.23 2.94
CA GLY A 160 17.27 13.23 1.48
C GLY A 160 17.56 14.61 0.89
N PRO A 161 16.77 15.65 1.19
CA PRO A 161 17.03 17.00 0.68
C PRO A 161 18.39 17.57 1.08
N LEU A 162 18.81 17.34 2.32
CA LEU A 162 20.11 17.78 2.84
C LEU A 162 21.26 17.09 2.10
N LEU A 163 21.19 15.77 1.95
CA LEU A 163 22.17 15.02 1.18
C LEU A 163 22.17 15.42 -0.29
N GLY A 164 21.00 15.69 -0.87
CA GLY A 164 20.87 16.06 -2.27
C GLY A 164 21.51 17.40 -2.56
N ALA A 165 21.22 18.43 -1.76
CA ALA A 165 21.86 19.73 -1.89
C ALA A 165 23.39 19.64 -1.73
N LEU A 166 23.88 18.87 -0.74
CA LEU A 166 25.31 18.68 -0.51
C LEU A 166 26.00 17.91 -1.64
N LEU A 167 25.38 16.85 -2.16
CA LEU A 167 25.91 16.05 -3.26
C LEU A 167 25.98 16.84 -4.56
N VAL A 168 24.93 17.60 -4.87
CA VAL A 168 24.93 18.48 -6.04
C VAL A 168 26.06 19.50 -5.94
N ALA A 169 26.25 20.12 -4.78
CA ALA A 169 27.29 21.13 -4.58
C ALA A 169 28.72 20.57 -4.71
N GLN A 170 28.97 19.33 -4.30
CA GLN A 170 30.32 18.76 -4.28
C GLN A 170 30.65 17.86 -5.48
N ALA A 171 29.68 17.06 -5.93
CA ALA A 171 29.87 16.01 -6.94
C ALA A 171 29.09 16.25 -8.24
N GLY A 172 28.23 17.28 -8.27
CA GLY A 172 27.43 17.64 -9.43
C GLY A 172 26.18 16.76 -9.63
N TYR A 173 25.39 17.12 -10.65
CA TYR A 173 24.09 16.49 -10.93
C TYR A 173 24.20 15.02 -11.36
N ALA A 174 25.16 14.69 -12.24
CA ALA A 174 25.30 13.34 -12.78
C ALA A 174 25.57 12.28 -11.68
N VAL A 175 26.49 12.57 -10.76
CA VAL A 175 26.80 11.67 -9.63
C VAL A 175 25.61 11.56 -8.68
N THR A 176 24.92 12.67 -8.45
CA THR A 176 23.74 12.72 -7.58
C THR A 176 22.60 11.84 -8.11
N TYR A 177 22.29 11.94 -9.41
CA TYR A 177 21.29 11.07 -10.03
C TYR A 177 21.75 9.61 -10.12
N ALA A 178 23.05 9.37 -10.34
CA ALA A 178 23.58 8.01 -10.41
C ALA A 178 23.47 7.29 -9.06
N LEU A 179 23.65 8.02 -7.95
CA LEU A 179 23.40 7.50 -6.62
C LEU A 179 21.93 7.08 -6.46
N ASP A 180 20.97 7.95 -6.78
CA ASP A 180 19.55 7.60 -6.71
C ASP A 180 19.22 6.38 -7.57
N LEU A 181 19.72 6.35 -8.82
CA LEU A 181 19.54 5.21 -9.71
C LEU A 181 20.07 3.91 -9.07
N ALA A 182 21.26 3.93 -8.47
CA ALA A 182 21.83 2.76 -7.82
C ALA A 182 21.01 2.30 -6.60
N LEU A 183 20.52 3.24 -5.78
CA LEU A 183 19.67 2.93 -4.63
C LEU A 183 18.31 2.37 -5.08
N PHE A 184 17.73 2.96 -6.12
CA PHE A 184 16.47 2.52 -6.70
C PHE A 184 16.60 1.14 -7.37
N LEU A 185 17.69 0.86 -8.08
CA LEU A 185 17.99 -0.46 -8.64
C LEU A 185 18.15 -1.54 -7.57
N CYS A 186 18.77 -1.21 -6.42
CA CYS A 186 18.83 -2.12 -5.27
C CYS A 186 17.42 -2.48 -4.76
N ALA A 187 16.54 -1.48 -4.66
CA ALA A 187 15.14 -1.70 -4.26
C ALA A 187 14.34 -2.48 -5.31
N PHE A 188 14.54 -2.17 -6.59
CA PHE A 188 13.94 -2.87 -7.72
C PHE A 188 14.36 -4.34 -7.76
N TYR A 189 15.63 -4.63 -7.51
CA TYR A 189 16.12 -6.02 -7.40
C TYR A 189 15.51 -6.77 -6.22
N ALA A 190 15.30 -6.09 -5.08
CA ALA A 190 14.57 -6.68 -3.96
C ALA A 190 13.11 -7.01 -4.31
N LEU A 191 12.46 -6.17 -5.13
CA LEU A 191 11.12 -6.40 -5.66
C LEU A 191 11.07 -7.55 -6.67
N LEU A 192 12.08 -7.69 -7.54
CA LEU A 192 12.19 -8.82 -8.46
C LEU A 192 12.28 -10.16 -7.72
N ARG A 193 12.87 -10.19 -6.52
CA ARG A 193 13.00 -11.40 -5.68
C ARG A 193 11.74 -11.74 -4.88
N LEU A 194 10.65 -10.98 -5.00
CA LEU A 194 9.38 -11.32 -4.36
C LEU A 194 8.67 -12.48 -5.07
N PRO A 195 7.98 -13.39 -4.33
CA PRO A 195 7.11 -14.41 -4.91
C PRO A 195 5.96 -13.81 -5.74
N HIS A 196 5.40 -14.57 -6.69
CA HIS A 196 4.20 -14.17 -7.43
C HIS A 196 3.02 -13.96 -6.47
N LEU A 197 2.29 -12.86 -6.65
CA LEU A 197 1.20 -12.43 -5.78
C LEU A 197 -0.07 -12.26 -6.64
N PRO A 198 -0.77 -13.36 -7.00
CA PRO A 198 -1.93 -13.31 -7.89
C PRO A 198 -3.05 -12.40 -7.37
N PRO A 199 -3.89 -11.82 -8.25
CA PRO A 199 -5.06 -11.01 -7.87
C PRO A 199 -6.01 -11.76 -6.94
N GLU A 200 -6.72 -11.03 -6.06
CA GLU A 200 -7.86 -11.62 -5.35
C GLU A 200 -8.94 -11.96 -6.37
N GLU A 201 -9.45 -13.20 -6.35
CA GLU A 201 -10.70 -13.47 -7.03
C GLU A 201 -11.76 -12.54 -6.41
N PRO A 202 -12.57 -11.83 -7.21
CA PRO A 202 -13.66 -11.05 -6.65
C PRO A 202 -14.47 -11.99 -5.76
N VAL A 203 -14.71 -11.60 -4.51
CA VAL A 203 -15.64 -12.31 -3.64
C VAL A 203 -17.01 -12.21 -4.32
N VAL A 204 -17.30 -13.16 -5.21
CA VAL A 204 -18.61 -13.36 -5.79
C VAL A 204 -19.49 -13.82 -4.64
N GLY A 205 -20.20 -12.86 -4.04
CA GLY A 205 -21.44 -13.08 -3.31
C GLY A 205 -21.43 -14.21 -2.29
N GLY A 206 -20.60 -14.11 -1.25
CA GLY A 206 -20.81 -14.84 0.00
C GLY A 206 -21.88 -14.18 0.89
N VAL A 207 -22.95 -13.63 0.31
CA VAL A 207 -24.15 -13.22 1.04
C VAL A 207 -25.23 -14.25 0.71
N GLY A 208 -25.19 -15.38 1.41
CA GLY A 208 -26.18 -16.44 1.26
C GLY A 208 -25.67 -17.87 1.48
N ALA A 209 -24.95 -18.15 2.57
CA ALA A 209 -24.66 -19.53 2.99
C ALA A 209 -24.58 -19.68 4.52
N GLY A 210 -25.47 -18.96 5.23
CA GLY A 210 -25.58 -19.01 6.69
C GLY A 210 -27.02 -18.95 7.20
N ALA A 211 -28.02 -19.21 6.35
CA ALA A 211 -29.43 -19.28 6.73
C ALA A 211 -30.13 -20.33 5.87
N GLY A 212 -30.02 -21.60 6.28
CA GLY A 212 -30.65 -22.73 5.57
C GLY A 212 -29.95 -24.06 5.78
N ALA A 213 -29.47 -24.36 7.00
CA ALA A 213 -28.97 -25.70 7.35
C ALA A 213 -29.98 -26.49 8.19
N ASP A 214 -31.28 -26.14 8.11
CA ASP A 214 -32.33 -26.83 8.86
C ASP A 214 -33.68 -26.82 8.12
N ARG A 215 -33.70 -27.35 6.89
CA ARG A 215 -34.92 -27.83 6.21
C ARG A 215 -34.53 -28.55 4.91
N GLY A 216 -34.27 -29.85 4.97
CA GLY A 216 -33.89 -30.58 3.75
C GLY A 216 -33.76 -32.09 3.79
N ASP A 217 -33.76 -32.76 4.96
CA ASP A 217 -33.65 -34.23 5.02
C ASP A 217 -35.01 -34.94 5.22
N ALA A 218 -36.00 -34.55 4.40
CA ALA A 218 -37.30 -35.20 4.37
C ALA A 218 -37.89 -35.26 2.95
N ALA A 219 -37.10 -35.69 1.96
CA ALA A 219 -37.63 -36.17 0.67
C ALA A 219 -36.50 -36.82 -0.17
N GLY A 220 -36.22 -38.10 0.05
CA GLY A 220 -35.24 -38.79 -0.79
C GLY A 220 -34.70 -40.12 -0.29
N ALA A 221 -35.45 -40.87 0.52
CA ALA A 221 -35.06 -42.22 0.94
C ALA A 221 -36.26 -43.16 0.89
N ALA A 222 -36.77 -43.37 -0.33
CA ALA A 222 -37.79 -44.38 -0.62
C ALA A 222 -37.64 -44.87 -2.07
N ALA A 223 -36.63 -45.70 -2.34
CA ALA A 223 -36.67 -46.70 -3.41
C ALA A 223 -35.45 -47.65 -3.31
N SER A 224 -35.75 -48.95 -3.32
CA SER A 224 -34.85 -50.12 -3.36
C SER A 224 -34.07 -50.42 -2.06
N GLY A 225 -34.15 -51.60 -1.42
CA GLY A 225 -34.76 -52.88 -1.76
C GLY A 225 -33.77 -54.01 -1.46
N SER A 226 -34.16 -54.93 -0.58
CA SER A 226 -33.51 -56.22 -0.20
C SER A 226 -32.28 -56.15 0.71
N LEU A 227 -32.02 -57.06 1.65
CA LEU A 227 -32.72 -58.18 2.32
C LEU A 227 -31.82 -58.55 3.54
N ASP A 228 -32.41 -59.23 4.54
CA ASP A 228 -31.76 -59.95 5.65
C ASP A 228 -31.05 -59.10 6.72
N GLY A 229 -31.20 -59.31 8.03
CA GLY A 229 -31.87 -60.32 8.83
C GLY A 229 -31.45 -60.08 10.30
N ASP A 230 -32.40 -60.23 11.21
CA ASP A 230 -32.27 -60.48 12.64
C ASP A 230 -31.69 -59.44 13.62
N ALA A 231 -32.59 -59.03 14.53
CA ALA A 231 -32.40 -58.89 15.98
C ALA A 231 -31.55 -57.69 16.47
N VAL A 232 -31.92 -56.88 17.47
CA VAL A 232 -32.71 -57.07 18.69
C VAL A 232 -33.28 -55.70 19.09
N LEU A 233 -34.53 -55.71 19.56
CA LEU A 233 -35.21 -54.61 20.24
C LEU A 233 -34.63 -54.40 21.64
N GLU A 234 -34.14 -53.19 21.93
CA GLU A 234 -34.03 -52.72 23.32
C GLU A 234 -34.35 -51.23 23.38
N THR A 235 -35.62 -50.93 23.65
CA THR A 235 -36.13 -49.59 23.90
C THR A 235 -36.20 -49.36 25.41
N ASP A 236 -35.36 -48.46 25.93
CA ASP A 236 -35.43 -47.93 27.30
C ASP A 236 -36.46 -46.77 27.35
N PRO A 237 -37.55 -46.88 28.11
CA PRO A 237 -38.63 -45.89 28.13
C PRO A 237 -38.50 -44.82 29.24
N THR A 238 -37.31 -44.42 29.70
CA THR A 238 -37.16 -43.59 30.92
C THR A 238 -36.48 -42.21 30.77
N ALA A 239 -36.52 -41.57 29.60
CA ALA A 239 -36.01 -40.18 29.45
C ALA A 239 -37.12 -39.10 29.60
N PRO A 240 -37.07 -38.22 30.62
CA PRO A 240 -38.09 -37.19 30.85
C PRO A 240 -37.97 -35.96 29.93
N ALA A 241 -39.14 -35.41 29.60
CA ALA A 241 -39.37 -34.25 28.73
C ALA A 241 -38.63 -32.97 29.18
N GLY A 242 -38.00 -32.28 28.23
CA GLY A 242 -37.36 -30.98 28.43
C GLY A 242 -38.35 -29.81 28.56
N PRO A 243 -38.03 -28.75 29.31
CA PRO A 243 -38.92 -27.60 29.45
C PRO A 243 -38.79 -26.59 28.30
N ALA A 244 -39.94 -26.00 28.00
CA ALA A 244 -40.30 -25.12 26.90
C ALA A 244 -39.52 -23.80 26.79
N ASP A 245 -39.41 -23.35 25.53
CA ASP A 245 -39.03 -22.02 25.07
C ASP A 245 -39.73 -20.88 25.82
N THR A 246 -38.94 -19.91 26.27
CA THR A 246 -39.43 -18.59 26.71
C THR A 246 -38.94 -17.54 25.71
N PRO A 247 -39.82 -16.74 25.07
CA PRO A 247 -39.39 -15.75 24.07
C PRO A 247 -38.73 -14.53 24.71
N ALA A 248 -37.64 -14.09 24.10
CA ALA A 248 -36.82 -12.95 24.52
C ALA A 248 -37.57 -11.60 24.46
N ALA A 249 -37.33 -10.75 25.45
CA ALA A 249 -37.90 -9.40 25.57
C ALA A 249 -37.24 -8.39 24.60
N PRO A 250 -37.97 -7.36 24.12
CA PRO A 250 -37.45 -6.37 23.17
C PRO A 250 -36.55 -5.30 23.83
N VAL A 251 -35.52 -4.88 23.10
CA VAL A 251 -34.50 -3.88 23.48
C VAL A 251 -35.06 -2.44 23.40
N PRO A 252 -34.80 -1.54 24.38
CA PRO A 252 -35.26 -0.15 24.34
C PRO A 252 -34.37 0.76 23.47
N PRO A 253 -34.94 1.84 22.86
CA PRO A 253 -34.21 2.75 21.96
C PRO A 253 -33.29 3.74 22.70
N PRO A 254 -32.25 4.27 22.02
CA PRO A 254 -31.27 5.19 22.61
C PRO A 254 -31.79 6.64 22.79
N PRO A 255 -31.26 7.39 23.77
CA PRO A 255 -31.69 8.77 24.07
C PRO A 255 -31.14 9.83 23.08
N PRO A 256 -31.86 10.95 22.88
CA PRO A 256 -31.51 11.98 21.91
C PRO A 256 -30.36 12.91 22.36
N HIS A 257 -29.57 13.35 21.37
CA HIS A 257 -28.44 14.26 21.51
C HIS A 257 -28.85 15.67 21.97
N GLY A 258 -28.41 16.06 23.17
CA GLY A 258 -28.53 17.42 23.69
C GLY A 258 -27.38 18.30 23.21
N GLY A 259 -27.71 19.34 22.42
CA GLY A 259 -26.79 20.40 22.06
C GLY A 259 -26.49 21.31 23.26
N ALA A 260 -25.20 21.62 23.45
CA ALA A 260 -24.75 22.64 24.39
C ALA A 260 -23.90 23.66 23.62
N SER A 261 -24.49 24.83 23.41
CA SER A 261 -23.83 26.06 23.00
C SER A 261 -22.94 26.57 24.15
N GLY A 262 -21.62 26.54 23.98
CA GLY A 262 -20.67 27.18 24.87
C GLY A 262 -19.90 28.26 24.13
N SER A 263 -20.31 29.52 24.32
CA SER A 263 -19.55 30.71 23.91
C SER A 263 -18.39 30.97 24.89
N PRO A 264 -17.18 31.30 24.41
CA PRO A 264 -16.00 31.49 25.28
C PRO A 264 -16.00 32.87 25.98
N PRO A 265 -15.51 32.96 27.24
CA PRO A 265 -15.41 34.22 27.98
C PRO A 265 -13.98 34.75 27.94
N TRP A 266 -13.68 35.71 27.06
CA TRP A 266 -12.57 36.63 27.27
C TRP A 266 -12.85 37.92 26.50
N SER A 267 -13.53 38.84 27.17
CA SER A 267 -13.49 40.26 26.82
C SER A 267 -13.75 41.04 28.11
N ARG A 268 -12.68 41.51 28.73
CA ARG A 268 -12.62 42.76 29.50
C ARG A 268 -11.18 43.00 29.98
N ASP A 269 -10.74 44.20 29.63
CA ASP A 269 -9.72 45.07 30.21
C ASP A 269 -8.24 44.64 30.14
#